data_AF-A0A6M3MAZ8-F1
#
_entry.id   AF-A0A6M3MAZ8-F1
#
_cell.length_a   1.000
_cell.length_b   1.000
_cell.length_c   1.000
_cell.angle_alpha   90.00
_cell.angle_beta   90.00
_cell.angle_gamma   90.00
#
_symmetry.space_group_name_H-M   'P 1'
#
loop_
_entity.id
_entity.type
_entity.pdbx_description
1 polymer ?
#
loop_
_entity_poly.entity_id
_entity_poly.type
_entity_poly.pdbx_seq_one_letter_code
_entity_poly.pdbx_strand_id
1 'polypeptide(L)' 'MSYEFRVVPHSMLPGKQAVECWRDGKFVAGIYPHQDGIRIISKYMTDVSKEA' A
#
# COMPACT_ATOMS: atom_id res chain seq x y z
N MET A 1 -1.22 -9.12 18.63
CA MET A 1 -0.83 -8.78 17.26
C MET A 1 -1.92 -7.91 16.68
N SER A 2 -1.67 -6.61 16.59
CA SER A 2 -2.66 -5.61 16.17
C SER A 2 -2.42 -5.22 14.71
N TYR A 3 -3.50 -5.12 13.95
CA TYR A 3 -3.49 -4.59 12.59
C TYR A 3 -4.24 -3.26 12.56
N GLU A 4 -3.68 -2.29 11.87
CA GLU A 4 -4.29 -0.98 11.66
C GLU A 4 -4.26 -0.63 10.18
N PHE A 5 -5.40 -0.19 9.67
CA PHE A 5 -5.53 0.35 8.32
C PHE A 5 -5.71 1.86 8.41
N ARG A 6 -4.88 2.61 7.70
CA ARG A 6 -4.88 4.07 7.73
C ARG A 6 -5.08 4.60 6.33
N VAL A 7 -6.00 5.55 6.17
CA VAL A 7 -6.10 6.35 4.95
C VAL A 7 -5.23 7.59 5.15
N VAL A 8 -4.20 7.74 4.34
CA VAL A 8 -3.21 8.83 4.44
C VAL A 8 -3.09 9.57 3.11
N PRO A 9 -2.69 10.85 3.11
CA PRO A 9 -2.27 11.52 1.89
C PRO A 9 -1.11 10.77 1.23
N HIS A 10 -1.16 10.60 -0.08
CA HIS A 10 -0.09 9.95 -0.81
C HIS A 10 1.12 10.89 -0.91
N SER A 11 2.23 10.52 -0.27
CA SER A 11 3.42 11.37 -0.15
C SER A 11 4.02 11.80 -1.48
N MET A 12 3.93 10.97 -2.53
CA MET A 12 4.49 11.27 -3.86
C MET A 12 3.47 11.76 -4.89
N LEU A 13 2.16 11.68 -4.60
CA LEU A 13 1.11 11.99 -5.57
C LEU A 13 0.19 13.04 -4.93
N PRO A 14 0.46 14.34 -5.15
CA PRO A 14 -0.30 15.43 -4.54
C PRO A 14 -1.81 15.27 -4.79
N GLY A 15 -2.60 15.42 -3.72
CA GLY A 15 -4.05 15.30 -3.78
C GLY A 15 -4.60 13.88 -3.94
N LYS A 16 -3.75 12.85 -3.92
CA LYS A 16 -4.18 11.45 -3.89
C LYS A 16 -4.10 10.88 -2.47
N GLN A 17 -4.87 9.84 -2.20
CA GLN A 17 -4.84 9.10 -0.95
C GLN A 17 -4.19 7.72 -1.16
N ALA A 18 -3.66 7.17 -0.08
CA ALA A 18 -3.16 5.81 0.03
C ALA A 18 -3.82 5.11 1.23
N VAL A 19 -3.94 3.80 1.14
CA VAL A 19 -4.27 2.95 2.29
C VAL A 19 -2.99 2.27 2.75
N GLU A 20 -2.65 2.41 4.02
CA GLU A 20 -1.51 1.74 4.63
C GLU A 20 -1.99 0.69 5.62
N CYS A 21 -1.35 -0.48 5.60
CA CYS A 21 -1.50 -1.52 6.61
C CYS A 21 -0.29 -1.49 7.54
N TRP A 22 -0.58 -1.39 8.84
CA TRP A 22 0.41 -1.39 9.92
C TRP A 22 0.17 -2.60 10.81
N ARG A 23 1.24 -3.29 11.19
CA ARG A 23 1.23 -4.42 12.13
C ARG A 23 2.12 -4.08 13.30
N ASP A 24 1.56 -4.06 14.50
CA ASP A 24 2.28 -3.75 15.75
C ASP A 24 3.14 -2.45 15.61
N GLY A 25 2.55 -1.40 15.04
CA GLY A 25 3.20 -0.11 14.83
C GLY A 25 4.20 -0.04 13.67
N LYS A 26 4.37 -1.10 12.88
CA LYS A 26 5.29 -1.13 11.72
C LYS A 26 4.51 -1.16 10.40
N PHE A 27 4.91 -0.34 9.43
CA PHE A 27 4.34 -0.40 8.07
C PHE A 27 4.62 -1.75 7.42
N VAL A 28 3.58 -2.36 6.84
CA VAL A 28 3.62 -3.69 6.21
C VAL A 28 3.27 -3.63 4.72
N ALA A 29 2.22 -2.91 4.37
CA ALA A 29 1.71 -2.86 2.99
C ALA A 29 1.03 -1.53 2.67
N GLY A 30 0.95 -1.19 1.39
CA GLY A 30 0.34 0.04 0.90
C GLY A 30 -0.44 -0.20 -0.39
N ILE A 31 -1.57 0.50 -0.54
CA ILE A 31 -2.43 0.48 -1.73
C ILE A 31 -2.64 1.93 -2.17
N TYR A 32 -2.37 2.24 -3.43
CA TYR A 32 -2.51 3.60 -3.94
C TYR A 32 -2.73 3.67 -5.46
N PRO A 33 -3.32 4.77 -5.97
CA PRO A 33 -3.44 5.01 -7.41
C PRO A 33 -2.06 5.08 -8.10
N HIS A 34 -1.94 4.46 -9.26
CA HIS A 34 -0.78 4.52 -10.14
C HIS A 34 -1.23 4.91 -11.56
N GLN A 35 -0.31 5.33 -12.44
CA GLN A 35 -0.66 5.76 -13.81
C GLN A 35 -1.47 4.70 -14.57
N ASP A 36 -1.18 3.43 -14.33
CA ASP A 36 -1.81 2.29 -15.01
C ASP A 36 -2.89 1.58 -14.16
N GLY A 37 -3.38 2.22 -13.09
CA GLY A 37 -4.43 1.65 -12.23
C GLY A 37 -4.14 1.78 -10.73
N ILE A 38 -3.99 0.65 -10.04
CA ILE A 38 -3.73 0.61 -8.59
C ILE A 38 -2.44 -0.17 -8.35
N ARG A 39 -1.56 0.39 -7.53
CA ARG A 39 -0.37 -0.32 -7.05
C ARG A 39 -0.62 -0.86 -5.66
N ILE A 40 -0.28 -2.12 -5.47
CA ILE A 40 -0.30 -2.82 -4.18
C ILE A 40 1.13 -3.21 -3.89
N ILE A 41 1.63 -2.80 -2.73
CA ILE A 41 2.97 -3.16 -2.24
C ILE A 41 2.85 -3.83 -0.88
N SER A 42 3.66 -4.84 -0.61
CA SER A 42 3.75 -5.48 0.70
C SER A 42 5.17 -5.97 0.93
N LYS A 43 5.68 -5.80 2.17
CA LYS A 43 6.97 -6.37 2.59
C LYS A 43 6.99 -7.90 2.56
N TYR A 44 5.82 -8.53 2.48
CA TYR A 44 5.65 -9.99 2.46
C TYR A 44 5.15 -10.51 1.11
N MET A 45 4.98 -9.64 0.10
CA MET A 45 4.77 -10.11 -1.26
C MET A 45 6.11 -10.55 -1.84
N THR A 46 6.37 -11.85 -1.84
CA THR A 46 7.34 -12.49 -2.73
C THR A 46 6.66 -12.77 -4.06
N ASP A 47 7.26 -12.25 -5.13
CA ASP A 47 6.83 -12.36 -6.54
C ASP A 47 5.46 -11.76 -6.87
N VAL A 48 5.50 -10.62 -7.58
CA VAL A 48 4.37 -10.11 -8.35
C VAL A 48 4.18 -11.09 -9.50
N SER A 49 3.20 -12.01 -9.39
CA SER A 49 2.74 -12.74 -10.55
C SER A 49 2.19 -11.71 -11.55
N LYS A 50 2.92 -11.49 -12.64
CA LYS A 50 2.34 -10.84 -13.81
C LYS A 50 1.25 -11.78 -14.31
N GLU A 51 -0.01 -11.36 -14.29
CA GLU A 51 -1.02 -12.07 -15.07
C GLU A 51 -0.62 -12.00 -16.56
N ALA A 52 -0.85 -13.12 -17.25
CA ALA A 52 -0.52 -13.35 -18.66
C ALA A 52 -1.41 -12.54 -19.60
#